data_AF-A0A2V8K964-F1
#
_entry.id   AF-A0A2V8K964-F1
#
_cell.length_a   1.000
_cell.length_b   1.000
_cell.length_c   1.000
_cell.angle_alpha   90.00
_cell.angle_beta   90.00
_cell.angle_gamma   90.00
#
_symmetry.space_group_name_H-M   'P 1'
#
loop_
_entity.id
_entity.type
_entity.pdbx_description
1 polymer ?
#
loop_
_entity_poly.entity_id
_entity_poly.type
_entity_poly.pdbx_seq_one_letter_code
_entity_poly.pdbx_strand_id
1 'polypeptide(L)'
;MSEREQVDLTHYSFDEFISFLFAREVEVKTENTDEEVHDHWSWHIEDTFIAETICTYYIQLFRQPEFLLHRFSKAQLEEGFWAIQGANLNCGLQNLLGDTDLPFAAREDCIRAMADLFKQLFAVEPLDTSVHMWWDSLCYDWQTGN
;
A
#
# COMPACT_ATOMS: atom_id res chain seq x y z
N MET A 1 -0.13 -18.54 -17.47
CA MET A 1 0.49 -17.42 -16.75
C MET A 1 -0.20 -16.18 -17.27
N SER A 2 -0.97 -15.49 -16.43
CA SER A 2 -1.57 -14.21 -16.83
C SER A 2 -0.44 -13.21 -17.10
N GLU A 3 -0.56 -12.42 -18.16
CA GLU A 3 0.39 -11.35 -18.47
C GLU A 3 0.21 -10.23 -17.44
N ARG A 4 1.26 -9.91 -16.67
CA ARG A 4 1.22 -8.81 -15.71
C ARG A 4 1.39 -7.49 -16.44
N GLU A 5 0.62 -6.49 -16.03
CA GLU A 5 0.78 -5.11 -16.49
C GLU A 5 2.09 -4.55 -15.94
N GLN A 6 2.96 -4.08 -16.84
CA GLN A 6 4.22 -3.45 -16.46
C GLN A 6 4.00 -1.97 -16.18
N VAL A 7 4.42 -1.51 -15.00
CA VAL A 7 4.29 -0.11 -14.58
C VAL A 7 5.65 0.45 -14.16
N ASP A 8 6.07 1.54 -14.81
CA ASP A 8 7.30 2.24 -14.45
C ASP A 8 6.98 3.45 -13.55
N LEU A 9 7.36 3.35 -12.28
CA LEU A 9 7.17 4.37 -11.25
C LEU A 9 8.42 5.26 -11.06
N THR A 10 9.51 5.01 -11.79
CA THR A 10 10.80 5.70 -11.58
C THR A 10 10.72 7.22 -11.77
N HIS A 11 9.79 7.67 -12.60
CA HIS A 11 9.58 9.09 -12.93
C HIS A 11 8.29 9.67 -12.34
N TYR A 12 7.57 8.90 -11.53
CA TYR A 12 6.33 9.36 -10.92
C TYR A 12 6.63 10.45 -9.89
N SER A 13 5.85 11.53 -9.94
CA SER A 13 5.67 12.44 -8.83
C SER A 13 4.89 11.79 -7.70
N PHE A 14 4.89 12.42 -6.52
CA PHE A 14 4.08 11.97 -5.39
C PHE A 14 2.60 11.84 -5.78
N ASP A 15 2.03 12.82 -6.48
CA ASP A 15 0.61 12.81 -6.86
C ASP A 15 0.26 11.71 -7.86
N GLU A 16 1.17 11.36 -8.77
CA GLU A 16 1.02 10.24 -9.71
C GLU A 16 1.09 8.91 -8.97
N PHE A 17 2.02 8.78 -8.01
CA PHE A 17 2.12 7.59 -7.17
C PHE A 17 0.87 7.37 -6.32
N ILE A 18 0.33 8.44 -5.72
CA ILE A 18 -0.94 8.37 -4.98
C ILE A 18 -2.11 7.99 -5.89
N SER A 19 -2.15 8.52 -7.12
CA SER A 19 -3.18 8.14 -8.09
C SER A 19 -3.05 6.67 -8.49
N PHE A 20 -1.83 6.16 -8.67
CA PHE A 20 -1.59 4.76 -8.98
C PHE A 20 -2.10 3.80 -7.89
N LEU A 21 -1.91 4.16 -6.62
CA LEU A 21 -2.34 3.36 -5.48
C LEU A 21 -3.87 3.40 -5.26
N PHE A 22 -4.47 4.58 -5.35
CA PHE A 22 -5.85 4.79 -4.86
C PHE A 22 -6.87 5.13 -5.97
N ALA A 23 -6.45 5.61 -7.14
CA ALA A 23 -7.38 5.99 -8.23
C ALA A 23 -7.76 4.80 -9.13
N ARG A 24 -7.79 3.58 -8.58
CA ARG A 24 -8.21 2.38 -9.30
C ARG A 24 -9.74 2.27 -9.28
N GLU A 25 -10.30 1.67 -10.33
CA GLU A 25 -11.71 1.28 -10.33
C GLU A 25 -11.88 0.11 -9.36
N VAL A 26 -12.85 0.21 -8.45
CA VAL A 26 -13.17 -0.86 -7.51
C VAL A 26 -14.33 -1.65 -8.07
N GLU A 27 -14.07 -2.91 -8.41
CA GLU A 27 -15.13 -3.80 -8.86
C GLU A 27 -16.11 -4.06 -7.69
N VAL A 28 -17.35 -3.64 -7.87
CA VAL A 28 -18.42 -3.94 -6.91
C VAL A 28 -18.76 -5.41 -7.08
N LYS A 29 -18.27 -6.26 -6.17
CA LYS A 29 -18.66 -7.67 -6.10
C LYS A 29 -20.17 -7.76 -5.95
N THR A 30 -20.87 -8.18 -7.00
CA THR A 30 -22.28 -8.54 -6.90
C THR A 30 -22.35 -9.92 -6.24
N GLU A 31 -22.85 -9.94 -5.01
CA GLU A 31 -23.13 -11.15 -4.23
C GLU A 31 -23.72 -12.27 -5.12
N ASN A 32 -23.15 -13.49 -5.04
CA ASN A 32 -23.76 -14.81 -5.33
C ASN A 32 -22.86 -15.81 -6.11
N THR A 33 -21.60 -16.03 -5.72
CA THR A 33 -20.95 -17.32 -5.98
C THR A 33 -20.00 -17.70 -4.85
N ASP A 34 -20.27 -18.84 -4.20
CA ASP A 34 -19.59 -19.41 -3.02
C ASP A 34 -18.09 -19.78 -3.20
N GLU A 35 -17.41 -19.23 -4.21
CA GLU A 35 -15.96 -19.38 -4.43
C GLU A 35 -15.39 -18.03 -4.89
N GLU A 36 -15.47 -17.00 -4.05
CA GLU A 36 -14.81 -15.72 -4.32
C GLU A 36 -13.31 -15.85 -4.13
N VAL A 37 -12.60 -16.25 -5.19
CA VAL A 37 -11.19 -15.91 -5.32
C VAL A 37 -11.14 -14.38 -5.35
N HIS A 38 -10.73 -13.74 -4.25
CA HIS A 38 -10.42 -12.32 -4.23
C HIS A 38 -9.32 -12.08 -5.26
N ASP A 39 -9.64 -11.50 -6.41
CA ASP A 39 -8.66 -11.18 -7.45
C ASP A 39 -8.29 -9.71 -7.36
N HIS A 40 -7.25 -9.39 -6.57
CA HIS A 40 -6.89 -8.01 -6.29
C HIS A 40 -5.98 -7.45 -7.40
N TRP A 41 -6.25 -6.23 -7.87
CA TRP A 41 -5.56 -5.61 -9.01
C TRP A 41 -4.03 -5.64 -8.88
N SER A 42 -3.54 -5.46 -7.66
CA SER A 42 -2.11 -5.36 -7.37
C SER A 42 -1.34 -6.65 -7.64
N TRP A 43 -2.02 -7.80 -7.77
CA TRP A 43 -1.41 -9.10 -8.07
C TRP A 43 -1.01 -9.25 -9.54
N HIS A 44 -1.59 -8.38 -10.38
CA HIS A 44 -1.38 -8.35 -11.83
C HIS A 44 -0.39 -7.27 -12.26
N ILE A 45 0.26 -6.59 -11.32
CA ILE A 45 1.21 -5.52 -11.60
C ILE A 45 2.64 -6.04 -11.46
N GLU A 46 3.50 -5.62 -12.39
CA GLU A 46 4.95 -5.72 -12.26
C GLU A 46 5.54 -4.31 -12.34
N ASP A 47 5.96 -3.77 -11.18
CA ASP A 47 6.43 -2.41 -11.06
C ASP A 47 7.96 -2.30 -11.05
N THR A 48 8.47 -1.22 -11.67
CA THR A 48 9.87 -0.76 -11.55
C THR A 48 9.90 0.59 -10.85
N PHE A 49 10.78 0.75 -9.86
CA PHE A 49 10.80 1.95 -9.02
C PHE A 49 12.19 2.25 -8.45
N ILE A 50 12.31 3.42 -7.82
CA ILE A 50 13.48 3.82 -7.02
C ILE A 50 13.08 3.76 -5.54
N ALA A 51 13.67 2.83 -4.78
CA ALA A 51 13.29 2.56 -3.39
C ALA A 51 13.32 3.79 -2.49
N GLU A 52 14.35 4.63 -2.60
CA GLU A 52 14.46 5.88 -1.83
C GLU A 52 13.31 6.86 -2.12
N THR A 53 12.93 6.98 -3.40
CA THR A 53 11.81 7.84 -3.83
C THR A 53 10.49 7.33 -3.29
N ILE A 54 10.20 6.04 -3.45
CA ILE A 54 8.97 5.42 -2.96
C ILE A 54 8.90 5.49 -1.42
N CYS A 55 10.00 5.26 -0.71
CA CYS A 55 10.05 5.42 0.74
C CYS A 55 9.74 6.84 1.17
N THR A 56 10.28 7.84 0.45
CA THR A 56 9.98 9.26 0.69
C THR A 56 8.49 9.54 0.48
N TYR A 57 7.89 8.98 -0.56
CA TYR A 57 6.45 9.11 -0.81
C TYR A 57 5.60 8.46 0.27
N TYR A 58 5.93 7.25 0.74
CA TYR A 58 5.21 6.65 1.87
C TYR A 58 5.31 7.49 3.15
N ILE A 59 6.51 7.99 3.49
CA ILE A 59 6.68 8.87 4.65
C ILE A 59 5.81 10.12 4.51
N GLN A 60 5.80 10.74 3.32
CA GLN A 60 4.97 11.91 3.05
C GLN A 60 3.48 11.59 3.19
N LEU A 61 3.02 10.48 2.59
CA LEU A 61 1.65 10.00 2.69
C LEU A 61 1.24 9.77 4.15
N PHE A 62 2.05 9.04 4.93
CA PHE A 62 1.67 8.67 6.30
C PHE A 62 1.70 9.83 7.28
N ARG A 63 2.55 10.83 7.03
CA ARG A 63 2.58 12.05 7.85
C ARG A 63 1.43 13.01 7.58
N GLN A 64 0.84 12.97 6.38
CA GLN A 64 -0.23 13.88 5.97
C GLN A 64 -1.29 13.13 5.14
N PRO A 65 -1.98 12.11 5.70
CA PRO A 65 -2.88 11.25 4.93
C PRO A 65 -4.26 11.88 4.67
N GLU A 66 -4.62 12.97 5.36
CA GLU A 66 -5.99 13.49 5.43
C GLU A 66 -6.54 13.91 4.06
N PHE A 67 -5.67 14.32 3.14
CA PHE A 67 -6.08 14.69 1.79
C PHE A 67 -6.71 13.51 1.02
N LEU A 68 -6.38 12.27 1.40
CA LEU A 68 -6.97 11.07 0.81
C LEU A 68 -8.49 11.02 1.00
N LEU A 69 -8.99 11.47 2.16
CA LEU A 69 -10.42 11.46 2.51
C LEU A 69 -11.26 12.39 1.61
N HIS A 70 -10.61 13.37 0.98
CA HIS A 70 -11.26 14.31 0.07
C HIS A 70 -11.10 13.92 -1.40
N ARG A 71 -10.18 13.01 -1.72
CA ARG A 71 -9.81 12.66 -3.10
C ARG A 71 -10.33 11.31 -3.54
N PHE A 72 -10.50 10.36 -2.62
CA PHE A 72 -10.85 8.98 -2.94
C PHE A 72 -12.07 8.51 -2.15
N SER A 73 -12.81 7.57 -2.74
CA SER A 73 -13.90 6.90 -2.05
C SER A 73 -13.37 5.92 -1.00
N LYS A 74 -14.20 5.57 -0.02
CA LYS A 74 -13.83 4.59 1.01
C LYS A 74 -13.38 3.23 0.44
N ALA A 75 -14.05 2.77 -0.61
CA ALA A 75 -13.69 1.52 -1.29
C ALA A 75 -12.30 1.60 -1.95
N GLN A 76 -11.99 2.74 -2.57
CA GLN A 76 -10.66 3.00 -3.14
C GLN A 76 -9.58 3.07 -2.08
N LEU A 77 -9.87 3.66 -0.92
CA LEU A 77 -8.96 3.68 0.21
C LEU A 77 -8.69 2.25 0.71
N GLU A 78 -9.74 1.45 0.90
CA GLU A 78 -9.62 0.06 1.34
C GLU A 78 -8.70 -0.76 0.40
N GLU A 79 -8.97 -0.74 -0.91
CA GLU A 79 -8.15 -1.43 -1.91
C GLU A 79 -6.71 -0.89 -1.98
N GLY A 80 -6.55 0.44 -1.91
CA GLY A 80 -5.24 1.06 -1.93
C GLY A 80 -4.40 0.68 -0.72
N PHE A 81 -4.98 0.63 0.49
CA PHE A 81 -4.24 0.21 1.68
C PHE A 81 -3.93 -1.29 1.68
N TRP A 82 -4.80 -2.13 1.11
CA TRP A 82 -4.48 -3.54 0.85
C TRP A 82 -3.31 -3.70 -0.12
N ALA A 83 -3.26 -2.91 -1.19
CA ALA A 83 -2.14 -2.90 -2.13
C ALA A 83 -0.82 -2.54 -1.46
N ILE A 84 -0.85 -1.54 -0.57
CA ILE A 84 0.33 -1.03 0.13
C ILE A 84 0.93 -2.07 1.08
N GLN A 85 0.11 -2.77 1.86
CA GLN A 85 0.59 -3.66 2.93
C GLN A 85 0.97 -5.07 2.46
N GLY A 86 0.55 -5.48 1.26
CA GLY A 86 0.84 -6.82 0.73
C GLY A 86 2.20 -6.95 0.04
N ALA A 87 2.68 -8.19 -0.08
CA ALA A 87 3.91 -8.54 -0.81
C ALA A 87 3.77 -8.51 -2.36
N ASN A 88 2.55 -8.28 -2.87
CA ASN A 88 2.25 -8.46 -4.29
C ASN A 88 2.73 -7.30 -5.18
N LEU A 89 2.82 -6.08 -4.64
CA LEU A 89 3.53 -4.98 -5.29
C LEU A 89 4.98 -5.00 -4.86
N ASN A 90 5.92 -4.88 -5.81
CA ASN A 90 7.33 -4.80 -5.47
C ASN A 90 7.60 -3.51 -4.69
N CYS A 91 6.92 -2.41 -5.02
CA CYS A 91 6.93 -1.15 -4.27
C CYS A 91 6.06 -1.18 -2.99
N GLY A 92 5.49 -2.31 -2.59
CA GLY A 92 4.71 -2.46 -1.35
C GLY A 92 5.58 -2.29 -0.10
N LEU A 93 4.98 -1.93 1.03
CA LEU A 93 5.69 -1.66 2.27
C LEU A 93 6.51 -2.85 2.78
N GLN A 94 5.97 -4.07 2.69
CA GLN A 94 6.66 -5.26 3.17
C GLN A 94 8.02 -5.42 2.46
N ASN A 95 8.02 -5.31 1.14
CA ASN A 95 9.22 -5.40 0.31
C ASN A 95 10.18 -4.22 0.57
N LEU A 96 9.64 -3.00 0.65
CA LEU A 96 10.43 -1.79 0.87
C LEU A 96 11.12 -1.74 2.24
N LEU A 97 10.45 -2.23 3.30
CA LEU A 97 11.02 -2.32 4.64
C LEU A 97 12.03 -3.48 4.76
N GLY A 98 11.88 -4.51 3.93
CA GLY A 98 12.83 -5.60 3.79
C GLY A 98 14.08 -5.25 2.99
N ASP A 99 14.06 -4.17 2.20
CA ASP A 99 15.16 -3.76 1.33
C ASP A 99 16.40 -3.34 2.15
N THR A 100 17.48 -4.11 2.02
CA THR A 100 18.75 -3.85 2.71
C THR A 100 19.60 -2.77 2.06
N ASP A 101 19.32 -2.43 0.79
CA ASP A 101 20.00 -1.35 0.08
C ASP A 101 19.45 0.01 0.53
N LEU A 102 18.20 0.05 1.02
CA LEU A 102 17.61 1.23 1.63
C LEU A 102 18.17 1.49 3.05
N PRO A 103 18.69 2.70 3.36
CA PRO A 103 19.25 2.99 4.66
C PRO A 103 18.29 2.70 5.80
N PHE A 104 18.78 2.07 6.87
CA PHE A 104 17.96 1.72 8.03
C PHE A 104 17.19 2.93 8.59
N ALA A 105 17.83 4.10 8.64
CA ALA A 105 17.18 5.32 9.13
C ALA A 105 15.94 5.72 8.30
N ALA A 106 15.95 5.49 6.98
CA ALA A 106 14.80 5.77 6.12
C ALA A 106 13.66 4.78 6.39
N ARG A 107 14.00 3.48 6.53
CA ARG A 107 13.02 2.43 6.88
C ARG A 107 12.41 2.64 8.26
N GLU A 108 13.23 3.01 9.24
CA GLU A 108 12.77 3.38 10.58
C GLU A 108 11.82 4.59 10.53
N ASP A 109 12.16 5.64 9.78
CA ASP A 109 11.32 6.83 9.66
C ASP A 109 9.97 6.51 8.99
N CYS A 110 9.97 5.62 7.99
CA CYS A 110 8.75 5.10 7.38
C CYS A 110 7.85 4.38 8.39
N ILE A 111 8.40 3.46 9.18
CA ILE A 111 7.66 2.75 10.25
C ILE A 111 7.10 3.75 11.28
N ARG A 112 7.90 4.74 11.70
CA ARG A 112 7.44 5.76 12.64
C ARG A 112 6.31 6.61 12.07
N ALA A 113 6.39 6.98 10.80
CA ALA A 113 5.36 7.75 10.10
C ALA A 113 4.02 7.01 10.04
N MET A 114 4.01 5.66 10.01
CA MET A 114 2.75 4.90 10.07
C MET A 114 1.93 5.22 11.32
N ALA A 115 2.56 5.54 12.46
CA ALA A 115 1.81 5.94 13.65
C ALA A 115 0.97 7.21 13.43
N ASP A 116 1.43 8.10 12.54
CA ASP A 116 0.70 9.30 12.16
C ASP A 116 -0.44 8.98 11.18
N LEU A 117 -0.26 8.00 10.28
CA LEU A 117 -1.34 7.46 9.44
C LEU A 117 -2.50 6.96 10.30
N PHE A 118 -2.18 6.17 11.34
CA PHE A 118 -3.19 5.63 12.25
C PHE A 118 -3.97 6.73 12.96
N LYS A 119 -3.28 7.75 13.48
CA LYS A 119 -3.92 8.85 14.22
C LYS A 119 -4.76 9.75 13.32
N GLN A 120 -4.27 10.05 12.12
CA GLN A 120 -4.83 11.10 11.26
C GLN A 120 -5.87 10.56 10.28
N LEU A 121 -5.79 9.28 9.87
CA LEU A 121 -6.75 8.67 8.94
C LEU A 121 -7.51 7.50 9.57
N PHE A 122 -6.82 6.44 10.00
CA PHE A 122 -7.52 5.20 10.41
C PHE A 122 -8.37 5.35 11.68
N ALA A 123 -8.00 6.25 12.60
CA ALA A 123 -8.80 6.56 13.78
C ALA A 123 -10.01 7.47 13.47
N VAL A 124 -10.01 8.15 12.32
CA VAL A 124 -11.03 9.14 11.92
C VAL A 124 -12.04 8.52 10.95
N GLU A 125 -11.55 7.79 9.94
CA GLU A 125 -12.36 7.06 8.96
C GLU A 125 -12.13 5.55 9.15
N PRO A 126 -13.10 4.82 9.72
CA PRO A 126 -12.97 3.39 9.91
C PRO A 126 -13.10 2.71 8.55
N LEU A 127 -11.99 2.35 7.91
CA LEU A 127 -12.01 1.47 6.75
C LEU A 127 -12.41 0.05 7.16
N ASP A 128 -12.47 -0.87 6.21
CA ASP A 128 -12.93 -2.23 6.49
C ASP A 128 -11.75 -3.07 7.04
N THR A 129 -11.37 -4.13 6.34
CA THR A 129 -10.39 -5.10 6.79
C THR A 129 -8.93 -4.64 6.71
N SER A 130 -8.61 -3.71 5.80
CA SER A 130 -7.23 -3.27 5.51
C SER A 130 -6.51 -2.77 6.77
N VAL A 131 -7.20 -1.94 7.56
CA VAL A 131 -6.66 -1.32 8.78
C VAL A 131 -6.41 -2.34 9.88
N HIS A 132 -7.29 -3.34 10.00
CA HIS A 132 -7.15 -4.40 11.00
C HIS A 132 -5.97 -5.32 10.67
N MET A 133 -5.69 -5.53 9.39
CA MET A 133 -4.64 -6.43 8.90
C MET A 133 -3.30 -5.74 8.67
N TRP A 134 -3.19 -4.44 8.94
CA TRP A 134 -2.00 -3.64 8.63
C TRP A 134 -0.70 -4.21 9.21
N TRP A 135 -0.66 -4.36 10.53
CA TRP A 135 0.53 -4.88 11.20
C TRP A 135 0.72 -6.38 10.97
N ASP A 136 -0.38 -7.13 10.92
CA ASP A 136 -0.34 -8.57 10.68
C ASP A 136 0.24 -8.90 9.30
N SER A 137 -0.10 -8.11 8.28
CA SER A 137 0.42 -8.27 6.91
C SER A 137 1.90 -7.93 6.82
N LEU A 138 2.34 -6.83 7.45
CA LEU A 138 3.74 -6.41 7.46
C LEU A 138 4.65 -7.36 8.26
N CYS A 139 4.10 -8.02 9.27
CA CYS A 139 4.84 -8.94 10.13
C CYS A 139 4.56 -10.42 9.81
N TYR A 140 3.82 -10.73 8.75
CA TYR A 140 3.37 -12.10 8.47
C TYR A 140 4.55 -13.07 8.29
N ASP A 141 5.57 -12.65 7.55
CA ASP A 141 6.79 -13.42 7.31
C ASP A 141 7.87 -13.20 8.38
N TRP A 142 7.57 -12.46 9.46
CA TRP A 142 8.49 -12.28 10.57
C TRP A 142 8.58 -13.56 11.39
N GLN A 143 9.48 -14.44 10.96
CA GLN A 143 9.94 -15.57 11.76
C GLN A 143 10.89 -15.02 12.83
N THR A 144 10.54 -15.24 14.10
CA THR A 144 11.30 -14.81 15.28
C THR A 144 12.82 -14.90 15.12
N GLY A 145 13.49 -13.74 15.01
CA GLY A 145 14.90 -13.50 15.39
C GLY A 145 16.00 -14.17 14.55
N ASN A 146 16.82 -13.34 13.90
CA ASN A 146 18.25 -13.59 13.68
C ASN A 146 19.02 -12.29 13.88
#